data_AF-A0A7X6B8T6-F1
#
_entry.id   AF-A0A7X6B8T6-F1
#
_cell.length_a   1.000
_cell.length_b   1.000
_cell.length_c   1.000
_cell.angle_alpha   90.00
_cell.angle_beta   90.00
_cell.angle_gamma   90.00
#
_symmetry.space_group_name_H-M   'P 1'
#
loop_
_entity.id
_entity.type
_entity.pdbx_description
1 polymer ?
#
loop_
_entity_poly.entity_id
_entity_poly.type
_entity_poly.pdbx_seq_one_letter_code
_entity_poly.pdbx_strand_id
1 'polypeptide(L)' 'MYVASIVLAVLLQAPSAQPAADTKSDPDQEMVCRRIAVTGSLVRKERVCKTQGEWRRLADRGNAVAREIVDWGRGRPSGQ' A
#
# COMPACT_ATOMS: atom_id res chain seq x y z
N MET A 1 -44.45 46.63 -25.43
CA MET A 1 -43.76 46.65 -24.12
C MET A 1 -42.78 45.50 -24.11
N TYR A 2 -41.51 45.81 -24.31
CA TYR A 2 -40.37 44.89 -24.40
C TYR A 2 -39.90 44.54 -22.98
N VAL A 3 -39.95 43.27 -22.60
CA VAL A 3 -39.13 42.71 -21.51
C VAL A 3 -38.71 41.33 -21.98
N ALA A 4 -37.76 41.24 -22.92
CA ALA A 4 -36.32 41.22 -22.66
C ALA A 4 -35.93 40.02 -21.79
N SER A 5 -35.83 38.87 -22.46
CA SER A 5 -34.77 37.87 -22.36
C SER A 5 -33.67 38.17 -21.33
N ILE A 6 -33.77 37.62 -20.11
CA ILE A 6 -32.61 37.49 -19.21
C ILE A 6 -32.73 36.19 -18.40
N VAL A 7 -32.58 35.03 -19.05
CA VAL A 7 -32.15 33.81 -18.33
C VAL A 7 -31.28 32.96 -19.27
N LEU A 8 -30.10 33.45 -19.64
CA LEU A 8 -29.12 32.62 -20.36
C LEU A 8 -27.68 33.06 -20.05
N ALA A 9 -27.22 32.92 -18.80
CA ALA A 9 -25.81 33.16 -18.48
C ALA A 9 -25.32 32.54 -17.16
N VAL A 10 -25.62 31.28 -16.84
CA VAL A 10 -24.93 30.59 -15.72
C VAL A 10 -24.73 29.10 -16.01
N LEU A 11 -23.86 28.74 -16.97
CA LEU A 11 -23.36 27.35 -17.09
C LEU A 11 -21.89 27.20 -17.52
N LEU A 12 -21.11 28.28 -17.66
CA LEU A 12 -19.66 28.16 -17.92
C LEU A 12 -18.84 28.40 -16.64
N GLN A 13 -18.94 27.47 -15.69
CA GLN A 13 -17.88 27.28 -14.70
C GLN A 13 -17.05 26.08 -15.15
N ALA A 14 -15.98 26.36 -15.90
CA ALA A 14 -14.97 25.35 -16.19
C ALA A 14 -14.23 25.02 -14.89
N PRO A 15 -14.09 23.73 -14.50
CA PRO A 15 -13.24 23.38 -13.38
C PRO A 15 -11.80 23.75 -13.74
N SER A 16 -11.26 24.77 -13.06
CA SER A 16 -9.86 25.11 -13.15
C SER A 16 -9.03 23.93 -12.65
N ALA A 17 -8.36 23.23 -13.56
CA ALA A 17 -7.38 22.22 -13.20
C ALA A 17 -6.26 22.89 -12.40
N GLN A 18 -6.27 22.70 -11.09
CA GLN A 18 -5.18 23.12 -10.22
C GLN A 18 -3.95 22.27 -10.56
N PRO A 19 -2.76 22.87 -10.72
CA PRO A 19 -1.53 22.09 -10.92
C PRO A 19 -1.33 21.22 -9.69
N ALA A 20 -1.42 19.89 -9.89
CA ALA A 20 -1.07 18.93 -8.87
C ALA A 20 0.40 19.15 -8.50
N ALA A 21 0.64 19.63 -7.28
CA ALA A 21 1.99 19.82 -6.78
C ALA A 21 2.74 18.47 -6.86
N ASP A 22 3.85 18.46 -7.58
CA ASP A 22 4.83 17.37 -7.60
C ASP A 22 5.45 17.23 -6.21
N THR A 23 4.70 16.57 -5.33
CA THR A 23 5.19 16.16 -4.03
C THR A 23 6.03 14.93 -4.32
N LYS A 24 7.35 15.04 -4.16
CA LYS A 24 8.29 13.93 -4.32
C LYS A 24 7.77 12.77 -3.47
N SER A 25 7.16 11.77 -4.12
CA SER A 25 6.44 10.70 -3.45
C SER A 25 7.42 9.94 -2.57
N ASP A 26 7.12 9.82 -1.28
CA ASP A 26 7.84 8.92 -0.39
C ASP A 26 7.78 7.51 -0.97
N PRO A 27 8.92 6.86 -1.28
CA PRO A 27 8.95 5.52 -1.84
C PRO A 27 8.26 4.50 -0.93
N ASP A 28 8.17 4.76 0.37
CA ASP A 28 7.55 3.84 1.32
C ASP A 28 6.03 3.82 1.23
N GLN A 29 5.44 4.85 0.61
CA GLN A 29 4.01 4.97 0.37
C GLN A 29 3.57 4.34 -0.95
N GLU A 30 4.52 3.92 -1.80
CA GLU A 30 4.22 3.25 -3.06
C GLU A 30 3.46 1.94 -2.80
N MET A 31 2.29 1.77 -3.43
CA MET A 31 1.47 0.56 -3.30
C MET A 31 2.03 -0.58 -4.15
N VAL A 32 2.42 -1.68 -3.50
CA VAL A 32 2.98 -2.86 -4.16
C VAL A 32 2.07 -4.06 -3.92
N CYS A 33 1.59 -4.67 -5.00
CA CYS A 33 0.78 -5.89 -4.96
C CYS A 33 1.62 -7.13 -5.24
N ARG A 34 1.56 -8.13 -4.35
CA ARG A 34 2.26 -9.42 -4.48
C ARG A 34 1.25 -10.56 -4.51
N ARG A 35 1.55 -11.62 -5.27
CA ARG A 35 0.77 -12.86 -5.27
C ARG A 35 1.40 -13.84 -4.28
N ILE A 36 0.68 -14.17 -3.22
CA ILE A 36 1.14 -15.07 -2.15
C ILE A 36 0.47 -16.44 -2.33
N ALA A 37 1.25 -17.51 -2.26
CA ALA A 37 0.73 -18.87 -2.21
C ALA A 37 0.27 -19.19 -0.79
N VAL A 38 -0.97 -19.65 -0.64
CA VAL A 38 -1.52 -20.08 0.65
C VAL A 38 -1.24 -21.57 0.85
N THR A 39 -0.84 -21.98 2.05
CA THR A 39 -0.47 -23.38 2.35
C THR A 39 -1.70 -24.29 2.39
N GLY A 40 -1.74 -25.31 1.51
CA GLY A 40 -2.81 -26.33 1.34
C GLY A 40 -3.94 -25.95 0.36
N SER A 41 -4.52 -26.81 -0.48
CA SER A 41 -4.06 -28.05 -1.13
C SER A 41 -4.19 -28.03 -2.67
N LEU A 42 -4.65 -26.96 -3.35
CA LEU A 42 -4.76 -26.94 -4.83
C LEU A 42 -4.40 -25.58 -5.49
N VAL A 43 -3.28 -24.97 -5.10
CA VAL A 43 -2.64 -23.80 -5.79
C VAL A 43 -3.45 -22.49 -5.76
N ARG A 44 -4.14 -22.17 -4.65
CA ARG A 44 -4.78 -20.84 -4.53
C ARG A 44 -3.71 -19.78 -4.25
N LYS A 45 -3.61 -18.80 -5.15
CA LYS A 45 -2.77 -17.61 -4.98
C LYS A 45 -3.69 -16.44 -4.65
N GLU A 46 -3.38 -15.74 -3.57
CA GLU A 46 -4.07 -14.50 -3.18
C GLU A 46 -3.22 -13.29 -3.59
N ARG A 47 -3.88 -12.25 -4.09
CA ARG A 47 -3.22 -10.97 -4.39
C ARG A 47 -3.34 -10.07 -3.17
N VAL A 48 -2.22 -9.77 -2.52
CA VAL A 48 -2.15 -8.89 -1.36
C VAL A 48 -1.44 -7.61 -1.78
N CYS A 49 -2.07 -6.46 -1.56
CA CYS A 49 -1.50 -5.13 -1.83
C CYS A 49 -1.23 -4.42 -0.52
N LYS A 50 -0.02 -3.86 -0.38
CA LYS A 50 0.47 -3.14 0.79
C LYS A 50 1.42 -2.04 0.34
N THR A 51 1.69 -1.05 1.18
CA THR A 51 2.72 -0.07 0.85
C THR A 51 4.11 -0.71 0.85
N GLN A 52 5.07 -0.11 0.14
CA GLN A 52 6.44 -0.62 0.10
C GLN A 52 7.06 -0.65 1.50
N GLY A 53 6.80 0.37 2.33
CA GLY A 53 7.24 0.41 3.72
C GLY A 53 6.61 -0.68 4.59
N GLU A 54 5.35 -1.05 4.36
CA GLU A 54 4.73 -2.19 5.04
C GLU A 54 5.37 -3.52 4.66
N TRP A 55 5.71 -3.73 3.39
CA TRP A 55 6.41 -4.93 2.95
C TRP A 55 7.78 -5.07 3.60
N ARG A 56 8.55 -3.98 3.71
CA ARG A 56 9.85 -3.99 4.39
C ARG A 56 9.69 -4.34 5.86
N ARG A 57 8.78 -3.67 6.57
CA ARG A 57 8.48 -3.97 7.99
C ARG A 57 8.08 -5.43 8.21
N LEU A 58 7.34 -6.05 7.28
CA LEU A 58 6.98 -7.45 7.38
C LEU A 58 8.20 -8.37 7.24
N ALA A 59 9.10 -8.07 6.30
CA ALA A 59 10.35 -8.81 6.12
C ALA A 59 11.29 -8.68 7.34
N ASP A 60 11.45 -7.46 7.86
CA ASP A 60 12.31 -7.19 9.01
C ASP A 60 11.85 -7.94 10.25
N ARG A 61 10.54 -7.90 10.54
CA ARG A 61 9.95 -8.66 11.65
C ARG A 61 10.13 -10.17 11.47
N GLY A 62 9.89 -10.70 10.26
CA GLY A 62 10.09 -12.11 9.97
C GLY A 62 11.53 -12.57 10.24
N ASN A 63 12.51 -11.76 9.80
CA ASN A 63 13.93 -12.02 10.04
C ASN A 63 14.29 -11.94 11.54
N ALA A 64 13.74 -10.98 12.27
CA ALA A 64 13.97 -10.85 13.71
C ALA A 64 13.48 -12.08 14.48
N VAL A 65 12.25 -12.53 14.20
CA VAL A 65 11.68 -13.75 14.82
C VAL A 65 12.49 -14.99 14.44
N ALA A 66 12.92 -15.12 13.19
CA ALA A 66 13.74 -16.25 12.77
C ALA A 66 15.09 -16.29 13.52
N ARG A 67 15.73 -15.14 13.73
CA ARG A 67 16.97 -15.05 14.52
C ARG A 67 16.74 -15.45 15.98
N GLU A 68 15.67 -14.96 16.59
CA GLU A 68 15.30 -15.30 17.96
C GLU A 68 15.12 -16.82 18.15
N ILE A 69 14.43 -17.49 17.22
CA ILE A 69 14.24 -18.95 17.25
C ILE A 69 15.59 -19.68 17.20
N VAL A 70 16.49 -19.24 16.32
CA VAL A 70 17.81 -19.84 16.18
C VAL A 70 18.66 -19.61 17.44
N ASP A 71 18.66 -18.39 17.97
CA ASP A 71 19.42 -18.04 19.18
C ASP A 71 18.90 -18.79 20.40
N TRP A 72 17.58 -18.95 20.53
CA TRP A 72 16.97 -19.82 21.53
C TRP A 72 17.44 -21.27 21.41
N GLY A 73 17.51 -21.80 20.18
CA GLY A 73 18.00 -23.16 19.92
C GLY A 73 19.48 -23.34 20.28
N ARG A 74 20.32 -22.33 20.07
CA ARG A 74 21.75 -22.36 20.42
C ARG A 74 22.01 -22.27 21.91
N GLY A 75 21.18 -21.53 22.65
CA GLY A 75 21.32 -21.35 24.09
C GLY A 75 20.79 -22.51 24.93
N ARG A 76 20.03 -23.44 24.32
CA ARG A 76 19.51 -24.61 25.03
C ARG A 76 20.63 -25.64 25.19
N PRO A 77 21.09 -25.96 26.43
CA PRO A 77 22.06 -27.02 26.63
C PRO A 77 21.47 -28.33 26.09
N SER A 78 22.18 -28.95 25.16
CA SER A 78 21.82 -30.23 24.57
C SER A 78 22.05 -31.35 25.57
N GLY A 79 21.18 -31.46 26.57
CA GLY A 79 21.16 -32.57 27.52
C GLY A 79 22.26 -32.52 28.59
N GLN A 80 21.88 -32.85 29.81
CA GLN A 80 22.73 -33.68 30.67
C GLN A 80 22.67 -35.12 30.16
#